data_AF-A0AA43DIH0-F1
#
_entry.id   AF-A0AA43DIH0-F1
#
_cell.length_a   1.000
_cell.length_b   1.000
_cell.length_c   1.000
_cell.angle_alpha   90.00
_cell.angle_beta   90.00
_cell.angle_gamma   90.00
#
_symmetry.space_group_name_H-M   'P 1'
#
loop_
_entity.id
_entity.type
_entity.pdbx_description
1 polymer ?
#
loop_
_entity_poly.entity_id
_entity_poly.type
_entity_poly.pdbx_seq_one_letter_code
_entity_poly.pdbx_strand_id
1 'polypeptide(L)'
;MPALRKQAMERYLQTRFGPETRLLTYGVIGKESSKGAQKRYGYGTPVKVTFQVGREVQSAVLETMKPGPFGHEHMADRAQAMLWDYDSYGRLPRHVRALDVGAFDAKQALMSVADAQEFFVLNEWADGASYHADLERLANGGTLRKLDRQRTVTLARYLAQIHAKKRRDADLYKRRLRELIGHGECIMGLTDSYPTRCGFITGDLLRTVEEACNRWRWRLRDKAHRLAQVHGDFHPYNVLFRGGTDFAVLDRSRGEWGEPADDVTAMTINYLLSSLISRGKLQGPFEVLFRLFWETYVEASGDKEVTETAAPFFAFRGLVVASPLWYPNLSMETRRRLFRFIENVLDVPRFEPELVNEYCG
;
A
#
# COMPACT_ATOMS: atom_id res chain seq x y z
N MET A 1 -9.92 10.99 20.97
CA MET A 1 -8.99 10.49 22.00
C MET A 1 -9.80 9.60 22.93
N PRO A 2 -9.30 8.41 23.30
CA PRO A 2 -9.80 7.65 24.45
C PRO A 2 -9.98 8.55 25.67
N ALA A 3 -11.01 8.34 26.48
CA ALA A 3 -11.14 9.07 27.73
C ALA A 3 -10.09 8.54 28.71
N LEU A 4 -9.06 9.34 29.02
CA LEU A 4 -8.02 8.94 29.97
C LEU A 4 -8.63 8.71 31.34
N ARG A 5 -8.60 7.45 31.80
CA ARG A 5 -9.06 7.08 33.14
C ARG A 5 -7.93 7.27 34.14
N LYS A 6 -8.22 7.95 35.25
CA LYS A 6 -7.24 8.21 36.34
C LYS A 6 -6.49 6.94 36.76
N GLN A 7 -7.20 5.85 37.02
CA GLN A 7 -6.61 4.57 37.45
C GLN A 7 -5.68 3.95 36.39
N ALA A 8 -6.01 4.11 35.10
CA ALA A 8 -5.16 3.60 34.02
C ALA A 8 -3.85 4.39 33.92
N MET A 9 -3.94 5.73 34.08
CA MET A 9 -2.77 6.61 34.13
C MET A 9 -1.88 6.31 35.34
N GLU A 10 -2.47 6.14 36.52
CA GLU A 10 -1.73 5.78 37.74
C GLU A 10 -0.95 4.47 37.56
N ARG A 11 -1.63 3.42 37.08
CA ARG A 11 -1.01 2.13 36.85
C ARG A 11 0.14 2.22 35.84
N TYR A 12 -0.07 2.94 34.75
CA TYR A 12 0.95 3.15 33.73
C TYR A 12 2.19 3.86 34.29
N LEU A 13 1.98 4.95 35.04
CA LEU A 13 3.09 5.67 35.69
C LEU A 13 3.83 4.79 36.69
N GLN A 14 3.12 3.94 37.44
CA GLN A 14 3.73 2.97 38.35
C GLN A 14 4.56 1.92 37.64
N THR A 15 4.08 1.40 36.51
CA THR A 15 4.85 0.46 35.69
C THR A 15 6.10 1.13 35.12
N ARG A 16 6.01 2.38 34.66
CA ARG A 16 7.10 3.08 33.97
C ARG A 16 8.16 3.68 34.90
N PHE A 17 7.73 4.27 36.02
CA PHE A 17 8.59 5.04 36.94
C PHE A 17 8.74 4.38 38.33
N GLY A 18 8.10 3.23 38.55
CA GLY A 18 8.21 2.43 39.77
C GLY A 18 6.93 2.42 40.61
N PRO A 19 6.70 1.37 41.41
CA PRO A 19 5.40 1.08 42.06
C PRO A 19 4.94 2.16 43.05
N GLU A 20 5.86 2.92 43.63
CA GLU A 20 5.56 4.02 44.56
C GLU A 20 5.15 5.33 43.85
N THR A 21 5.10 5.34 42.51
CA THR A 21 4.72 6.53 41.75
C THR A 21 3.25 6.89 41.98
N ARG A 22 2.99 8.17 42.25
CA ARG A 22 1.64 8.70 42.52
C ARG A 22 1.25 9.77 41.52
N LEU A 23 0.11 9.59 40.86
CA LEU A 23 -0.48 10.64 40.02
C LEU A 23 -1.04 11.76 40.91
N LEU A 24 -0.61 13.00 40.67
CA LEU A 24 -1.11 14.17 41.39
C LEU A 24 -2.23 14.86 40.61
N THR A 25 -1.97 15.24 39.36
CA THR A 25 -2.95 15.94 38.50
C THR A 25 -2.78 15.56 37.03
N TYR A 26 -3.86 15.69 36.24
CA TYR A 26 -3.79 15.63 34.78
C TYR A 26 -4.86 16.52 34.14
N GLY A 27 -4.60 17.05 32.94
CA GLY A 27 -5.54 17.91 32.23
C GLY A 27 -5.11 18.29 30.82
N VAL A 28 -6.08 18.54 29.94
CA VAL A 28 -5.84 18.99 28.56
C VAL A 28 -5.22 20.39 28.57
N ILE A 29 -4.14 20.59 27.81
CA ILE A 29 -3.46 21.88 27.63
C ILE A 29 -3.57 22.37 26.18
N GLY A 30 -3.18 23.62 25.92
CA GLY A 30 -3.06 24.14 24.54
C GLY A 30 -4.37 24.54 23.83
N LYS A 31 -5.51 24.58 24.53
CA LYS A 31 -6.82 24.99 23.99
C LYS A 31 -6.87 26.43 23.44
N GLU A 32 -5.89 27.26 23.75
CA GLU A 32 -5.81 28.65 23.26
C GLU A 32 -5.43 28.72 21.77
N SER A 33 -4.60 27.77 21.30
CA SER A 33 -4.16 27.72 19.90
C SER A 33 -5.28 27.36 18.91
N SER A 34 -6.25 26.53 19.32
CA SER A 34 -7.42 26.18 18.50
C SER A 34 -8.47 27.29 18.41
N LYS A 35 -8.32 28.37 19.20
CA LYS A 35 -9.15 29.58 19.16
C LYS A 35 -8.47 30.77 18.46
N GLY A 36 -7.24 30.58 17.96
CA GLY A 36 -6.47 31.64 17.30
C GLY A 36 -7.05 32.05 15.94
N ALA A 37 -6.91 33.33 15.60
CA ALA A 37 -7.43 33.89 14.34
C ALA A 37 -6.73 33.30 13.09
N GLN A 38 -5.47 32.88 13.20
CA GLN A 38 -4.62 32.50 12.06
C GLN A 38 -4.40 30.98 11.89
N LYS A 39 -4.30 30.19 12.97
CA LYS A 39 -4.10 28.72 12.91
C LYS A 39 -5.17 28.03 13.74
N ARG A 40 -6.04 27.24 13.09
CA ARG A 40 -7.16 26.55 13.74
C ARG A 40 -7.03 25.02 13.73
N TYR A 41 -6.00 24.49 13.07
CA TYR A 41 -5.82 23.05 12.86
C TYR A 41 -4.62 22.51 13.64
N GLY A 42 -4.82 21.37 14.32
CA GLY A 42 -3.79 20.64 15.06
C GLY A 42 -4.12 19.15 15.10
N TYR A 43 -3.08 18.31 15.06
CA TYR A 43 -3.23 16.87 14.87
C TYR A 43 -3.57 16.10 16.14
N GLY A 44 -3.43 16.71 17.32
CA GLY A 44 -3.57 16.03 18.60
C GLY A 44 -4.26 16.84 19.69
N THR A 45 -4.33 16.26 20.87
CA THR A 45 -4.80 16.97 22.08
C THR A 45 -3.82 16.64 23.21
N PRO A 46 -2.91 17.56 23.56
CA PRO A 46 -1.91 17.28 24.59
C PRO A 46 -2.54 17.30 25.99
N VAL A 47 -2.12 16.38 26.84
CA VAL A 47 -2.55 16.27 28.24
C VAL A 47 -1.33 16.38 29.14
N LYS A 48 -1.27 17.43 29.97
CA LYS A 48 -0.25 17.52 31.01
C LYS A 48 -0.58 16.53 32.12
N VAL A 49 0.43 15.81 32.59
CA VAL A 49 0.37 14.85 33.69
C VAL A 49 1.43 15.24 34.71
N THR A 50 1.05 15.42 35.97
CA THR A 50 1.96 15.74 37.09
C THR A 50 1.92 14.57 38.07
N PHE A 51 3.09 14.04 38.42
CA PHE A 51 3.20 12.87 39.27
C PHE A 51 4.42 12.95 40.20
N GLN A 52 4.44 12.13 41.24
CA GLN A 52 5.50 12.09 42.23
C GLN A 52 6.21 10.74 42.19
N VAL A 53 7.54 10.77 42.14
CA VAL A 53 8.42 9.59 42.26
C VAL A 53 9.29 9.80 43.50
N GLY A 54 9.05 9.03 44.56
CA GLY A 54 9.70 9.26 45.86
C GLY A 54 9.39 10.66 46.40
N ARG A 55 10.39 11.54 46.50
CA ARG A 55 10.22 12.94 46.94
C ARG A 55 10.15 13.94 45.79
N GLU A 56 10.39 13.51 44.56
CA GLU A 56 10.45 14.41 43.41
C GLU A 56 9.09 14.52 42.72
N VAL A 57 8.68 15.75 42.42
CA VAL A 57 7.49 16.02 41.59
C VAL A 57 7.94 16.29 40.17
N GLN A 58 7.40 15.51 39.23
CA GLN A 58 7.72 15.59 37.81
C GLN A 58 6.45 15.92 37.00
N SER A 59 6.64 16.44 35.80
CA SER A 59 5.57 16.71 34.84
C SER A 59 5.94 16.18 33.47
N ALA A 60 4.96 15.59 32.79
CA ALA A 60 5.08 15.11 31.42
C ALA A 60 3.87 15.56 30.59
N VAL A 61 3.97 15.45 29.28
CA VAL A 61 2.84 15.64 28.36
C VAL A 61 2.58 14.31 27.67
N LEU A 62 1.35 13.83 27.79
CA LEU A 62 0.85 12.71 27.00
C LEU A 62 0.17 13.28 25.76
N GLU A 63 0.68 12.91 24.58
CA GLU A 63 0.12 13.32 23.30
C GLU A 63 -0.52 12.14 22.58
N THR A 64 -1.57 12.42 21.81
CA THR A 64 -2.18 11.46 20.90
C THR A 64 -2.49 12.15 19.60
N MET A 65 -2.45 11.41 18.50
CA MET A 65 -2.80 11.90 17.18
C MET A 65 -4.23 11.48 16.80
N LYS A 66 -5.00 12.40 16.23
CA LYS A 66 -6.36 12.15 15.72
C LYS A 66 -6.28 11.66 14.27
N PRO A 67 -7.21 10.77 13.85
CA PRO A 67 -7.37 10.46 12.43
C PRO A 67 -7.58 11.73 11.60
N GLY A 68 -6.95 11.79 10.43
CA GLY A 68 -7.07 12.94 9.52
C GLY A 68 -6.42 12.69 8.15
N PRO A 69 -6.74 13.53 7.15
CA PRO A 69 -6.49 13.28 5.72
C PRO A 69 -5.03 13.48 5.26
N PHE A 70 -4.14 13.73 6.22
CA PHE A 70 -2.73 14.09 6.00
C PHE A 70 -1.79 12.92 6.25
N GLY A 71 -2.28 11.68 6.07
CA GLY A 71 -1.50 10.48 6.38
C GLY A 71 -1.63 10.06 7.85
N HIS A 72 -2.75 10.35 8.51
CA HIS A 72 -3.02 9.94 9.89
C HIS A 72 -4.27 9.05 10.00
N GLU A 73 -4.83 8.60 8.88
CA GLU A 73 -6.12 7.91 8.81
C GLU A 73 -6.10 6.56 9.55
N HIS A 74 -5.04 5.76 9.35
CA HIS A 74 -4.85 4.46 9.99
C HIS A 74 -4.08 4.57 11.30
N MET A 75 -4.26 3.57 12.16
CA MET A 75 -3.52 3.48 13.42
C MET A 75 -2.02 3.34 13.18
N ALA A 76 -1.63 2.60 12.14
CA ALA A 76 -0.24 2.40 11.75
C ALA A 76 0.47 3.73 11.45
N ASP A 77 -0.16 4.64 10.72
CA ASP A 77 0.47 5.93 10.39
C ASP A 77 0.72 6.78 11.65
N ARG A 78 -0.26 6.78 12.56
CA ARG A 78 -0.12 7.49 13.84
C ARG A 78 0.94 6.84 14.72
N ALA A 79 1.01 5.50 14.73
CA ALA A 79 2.06 4.78 15.45
C ALA A 79 3.44 5.10 14.87
N GLN A 80 3.60 5.11 13.54
CA GLN A 80 4.83 5.50 12.87
C GLN A 80 5.31 6.89 13.32
N ALA A 81 4.40 7.89 13.33
CA ALA A 81 4.74 9.24 13.78
C ALA A 81 5.20 9.26 15.25
N MET A 82 4.47 8.61 16.16
CA MET A 82 4.82 8.57 17.59
C MET A 82 6.13 7.83 17.86
N LEU A 83 6.40 6.73 17.13
CA LEU A 83 7.65 5.98 17.24
C LEU A 83 8.84 6.83 16.74
N TRP A 84 8.66 7.54 15.63
CA TRP A 84 9.67 8.45 15.12
C TRP A 84 9.94 9.65 16.06
N ASP A 85 8.88 10.23 16.64
CA ASP A 85 8.99 11.26 17.66
C ASP A 85 9.82 10.76 18.85
N TYR A 86 9.51 9.57 19.36
CA TYR A 86 10.24 8.96 20.48
C TYR A 86 11.73 8.77 20.19
N ASP A 87 12.04 8.20 19.02
CA ASP A 87 13.40 7.92 18.59
C ASP A 87 14.20 9.21 18.34
N SER A 88 13.59 10.25 17.77
CA SER A 88 14.30 11.44 17.29
C SER A 88 14.42 12.59 18.29
N TYR A 89 13.42 12.79 19.16
CA TYR A 89 13.32 13.97 20.03
C TYR A 89 14.54 14.17 20.93
N GLY A 90 15.08 13.07 21.49
CA GLY A 90 16.23 13.15 22.39
C GLY A 90 17.57 13.46 21.71
N ARG A 91 17.65 13.38 20.37
CA ARG A 91 18.91 13.57 19.61
C ARG A 91 19.13 15.02 19.19
N LEU A 92 18.10 15.87 19.19
CA LEU A 92 18.21 17.28 18.81
C LEU A 92 18.54 18.15 20.04
N PRO A 93 19.65 18.91 20.05
CA PRO A 93 19.98 19.80 21.16
C PRO A 93 18.84 20.79 21.46
N ARG A 94 18.53 20.98 22.76
CA ARG A 94 17.45 21.85 23.27
C ARG A 94 16.03 21.42 22.89
N HIS A 95 15.85 20.23 22.32
CA HIS A 95 14.53 19.62 22.20
C HIS A 95 14.17 18.87 23.49
N VAL A 96 12.88 18.83 23.83
CA VAL A 96 12.40 17.99 24.94
C VAL A 96 12.64 16.53 24.61
N ARG A 97 13.00 15.71 25.60
CA ARG A 97 13.14 14.25 25.40
C ARG A 97 11.76 13.60 25.50
N ALA A 98 11.48 12.66 24.61
CA ALA A 98 10.36 11.75 24.78
C ALA A 98 10.69 10.77 25.92
N LEU A 99 9.79 10.65 26.91
CA LEU A 99 10.04 9.81 28.09
C LEU A 99 9.62 8.35 27.88
N ASP A 100 8.69 8.12 26.95
CA ASP A 100 8.12 6.82 26.61
C ASP A 100 7.34 6.92 25.28
N VAL A 101 7.00 5.77 24.70
CA VAL A 101 6.08 5.63 23.56
C VAL A 101 5.23 4.37 23.78
N GLY A 102 3.96 4.41 23.36
CA GLY A 102 3.04 3.36 23.72
C GLY A 102 1.72 3.38 22.95
N ALA A 103 0.85 2.42 23.32
CA ALA A 103 -0.47 2.24 22.74
C ALA A 103 -1.55 2.14 23.84
N PHE A 104 -2.80 2.18 23.42
CA PHE A 104 -3.96 1.90 24.27
C PHE A 104 -4.53 0.53 23.92
N ASP A 105 -4.80 -0.29 24.93
CA ASP A 105 -5.53 -1.55 24.74
C ASP A 105 -7.06 -1.32 24.57
N ALA A 106 -7.81 -2.40 24.33
CA ALA A 106 -9.26 -2.34 24.17
C ALA A 106 -10.01 -1.84 25.44
N LYS A 107 -9.37 -1.88 26.62
CA LYS A 107 -9.90 -1.38 27.90
C LYS A 107 -9.41 0.03 28.23
N GLN A 108 -8.70 0.68 27.29
CA GLN A 108 -8.05 1.98 27.44
C GLN A 108 -6.93 2.03 28.49
N ALA A 109 -6.33 0.89 28.82
CA ALA A 109 -5.07 0.85 29.56
C ALA A 109 -3.92 1.23 28.63
N LEU A 110 -2.91 1.92 29.18
CA LEU A 110 -1.72 2.31 28.44
C LEU A 110 -0.67 1.21 28.54
N MET A 111 0.00 0.92 27.43
CA MET A 111 1.12 -0.01 27.35
C MET A 111 2.31 0.66 26.70
N SER A 112 3.48 0.56 27.32
CA SER A 112 4.74 1.03 26.72
C SER A 112 5.23 0.03 25.67
N VAL A 113 5.83 0.55 24.60
CA VAL A 113 6.59 -0.20 23.60
C VAL A 113 8.00 0.35 23.44
N ALA A 114 8.46 1.19 24.38
CA ALA A 114 9.76 1.86 24.30
C ALA A 114 10.97 0.92 24.28
N ASP A 115 10.84 -0.26 24.88
CA ASP A 115 11.89 -1.28 24.90
C ASP A 115 11.91 -2.15 23.63
N ALA A 116 10.94 -1.98 22.72
CA ALA A 116 10.90 -2.69 21.45
C ALA A 116 12.02 -2.19 20.54
N GLN A 117 12.83 -3.12 20.03
CA GLN A 117 13.89 -2.82 19.05
C GLN A 117 13.43 -3.03 17.61
N GLU A 118 12.53 -3.98 17.39
CA GLU A 118 11.94 -4.29 16.08
C GLU A 118 10.53 -4.88 16.28
N PHE A 119 9.63 -4.60 15.34
CA PHE A 119 8.29 -5.16 15.27
C PHE A 119 8.27 -6.37 14.34
N PHE A 120 7.48 -7.38 14.68
CA PHE A 120 7.26 -8.54 13.83
C PHE A 120 5.76 -8.81 13.66
N VAL A 121 5.41 -9.42 12.54
CA VAL A 121 4.08 -10.00 12.31
C VAL A 121 4.23 -11.52 12.22
N LEU A 122 3.39 -12.25 12.96
CA LEU A 122 3.32 -13.71 12.90
C LEU A 122 2.05 -14.08 12.14
N ASN A 123 2.22 -14.61 10.93
CA ASN A 123 1.13 -15.01 10.05
C ASN A 123 0.81 -16.50 10.18
N GLU A 124 -0.44 -16.87 9.89
CA GLU A 124 -0.83 -18.26 9.72
C GLU A 124 -0.09 -18.89 8.52
N TRP A 125 0.27 -20.18 8.64
CA TRP A 125 0.83 -20.95 7.53
C TRP A 125 -0.24 -21.29 6.49
N ALA A 126 0.09 -21.19 5.21
CA ALA A 126 -0.78 -21.63 4.13
C ALA A 126 -0.04 -22.62 3.20
N ASP A 127 -0.60 -23.82 3.07
CA ASP A 127 -0.15 -24.79 2.06
C ASP A 127 -0.58 -24.38 0.65
N GLY A 128 0.15 -24.86 -0.36
CA GLY A 128 -0.21 -24.76 -1.77
C GLY A 128 0.97 -24.48 -2.70
N ALA A 129 0.75 -24.67 -4.00
CA ALA A 129 1.72 -24.32 -5.04
C ALA A 129 1.48 -22.89 -5.54
N SER A 130 2.56 -22.11 -5.71
CA SER A 130 2.46 -20.75 -6.25
C SER A 130 1.83 -20.74 -7.65
N TYR A 131 0.92 -19.80 -7.90
CA TYR A 131 0.36 -19.60 -9.24
C TYR A 131 1.43 -19.22 -10.26
N HIS A 132 2.55 -18.64 -9.81
CA HIS A 132 3.72 -18.42 -10.67
C HIS A 132 4.20 -19.72 -11.36
N ALA A 133 4.17 -20.86 -10.67
CA ALA A 133 4.59 -22.14 -11.25
C ALA A 133 3.71 -22.57 -12.44
N ASP A 134 2.42 -22.21 -12.44
CA ASP A 134 1.55 -22.46 -13.60
C ASP A 134 1.99 -21.60 -14.80
N LEU A 135 2.36 -20.35 -14.57
CA LEU A 135 2.81 -19.44 -15.63
C LEU A 135 4.17 -19.85 -16.17
N GLU A 136 5.12 -20.21 -15.29
CA GLU A 136 6.43 -20.72 -15.68
C GLU A 136 6.31 -21.96 -16.58
N ARG A 137 5.45 -22.92 -16.20
CA ARG A 137 5.17 -24.09 -17.03
C ARG A 137 4.66 -23.71 -18.42
N LEU A 138 3.75 -22.73 -18.54
CA LEU A 138 3.23 -22.26 -19.83
C LEU A 138 4.30 -21.51 -20.65
N ALA A 139 5.17 -20.76 -19.99
CA ALA A 139 6.30 -20.07 -20.61
C ALA A 139 7.31 -21.08 -21.20
N ASN A 140 7.54 -22.20 -20.51
CA ASN A 140 8.43 -23.28 -20.92
C ASN A 140 7.80 -24.25 -21.95
N GLY A 141 6.76 -23.84 -22.66
CA GLY A 141 6.14 -24.61 -23.74
C GLY A 141 5.04 -25.59 -23.31
N GLY A 142 4.64 -25.57 -22.03
CA GLY A 142 3.51 -26.37 -21.55
C GLY A 142 2.20 -26.01 -22.28
N THR A 143 1.36 -27.03 -22.51
CA THR A 143 0.05 -26.82 -23.12
C THR A 143 -0.92 -26.14 -22.16
N LEU A 144 -1.83 -25.32 -22.71
CA LEU A 144 -2.89 -24.69 -21.95
C LEU A 144 -3.91 -25.75 -21.49
N ARG A 145 -4.04 -25.94 -20.18
CA ARG A 145 -4.94 -26.91 -19.57
C ARG A 145 -6.31 -26.27 -19.27
N LYS A 146 -7.33 -27.11 -19.13
CA LYS A 146 -8.64 -26.68 -18.59
C LYS A 146 -8.49 -26.01 -17.21
N LEU A 147 -7.61 -26.55 -16.37
CA LEU A 147 -7.36 -26.02 -15.03
C LEU A 147 -6.81 -24.59 -15.05
N ASP A 148 -5.94 -24.24 -16.00
CA ASP A 148 -5.35 -22.89 -16.10
C ASP A 148 -6.45 -21.84 -16.35
N ARG A 149 -7.42 -22.18 -17.20
CA ARG A 149 -8.61 -21.35 -17.47
C ARG A 149 -9.49 -21.24 -16.22
N GLN A 150 -9.74 -22.35 -15.54
CA GLN A 150 -10.56 -22.38 -14.33
C GLN A 150 -9.95 -21.55 -13.20
N ARG A 151 -8.62 -21.63 -13.00
CA ARG A 151 -7.89 -20.81 -12.04
C ARG A 151 -7.98 -19.33 -12.38
N THR A 152 -7.75 -18.97 -13.64
CA THR A 152 -7.87 -17.58 -14.13
C THR A 152 -9.26 -17.00 -13.87
N VAL A 153 -10.32 -17.75 -14.22
CA VAL A 153 -11.72 -17.35 -13.94
C VAL A 153 -11.97 -17.20 -12.44
N THR A 154 -11.45 -18.13 -11.64
CA THR A 154 -11.63 -18.10 -10.18
C THR A 154 -10.97 -16.87 -9.56
N LEU A 155 -9.75 -16.53 -9.97
CA LEU A 155 -9.04 -15.36 -9.49
C LEU A 155 -9.73 -14.05 -9.90
N ALA A 156 -10.19 -13.95 -11.15
CA ALA A 156 -10.95 -12.78 -11.62
C ALA A 156 -12.28 -12.60 -10.86
N ARG A 157 -13.01 -13.69 -10.60
CA ARG A 157 -14.25 -13.67 -9.80
C ARG A 157 -13.99 -13.35 -8.33
N TYR A 158 -12.90 -13.83 -7.76
CA TYR A 158 -12.47 -13.46 -6.41
C TYR A 158 -12.23 -11.96 -6.31
N LEU A 159 -11.50 -11.36 -7.25
CA LEU A 159 -11.34 -9.91 -7.30
C LEU A 159 -12.68 -9.18 -7.41
N ALA A 160 -13.56 -9.61 -8.32
CA ALA A 160 -14.89 -9.02 -8.43
C ALA A 160 -15.67 -9.07 -7.11
N GLN A 161 -15.59 -10.18 -6.38
CA GLN A 161 -16.23 -10.35 -5.07
C GLN A 161 -15.67 -9.37 -4.02
N ILE A 162 -14.35 -9.27 -3.87
CA ILE A 162 -13.76 -8.36 -2.87
C ILE A 162 -13.97 -6.89 -3.27
N HIS A 163 -13.87 -6.57 -4.56
CA HIS A 163 -14.04 -5.20 -5.08
C HIS A 163 -15.50 -4.69 -4.99
N ALA A 164 -16.48 -5.59 -4.84
CA ALA A 164 -17.87 -5.22 -4.59
C ALA A 164 -18.07 -4.55 -3.21
N LYS A 165 -17.17 -4.81 -2.24
CA LYS A 165 -17.19 -4.11 -0.96
C LYS A 165 -16.63 -2.70 -1.15
N LYS A 166 -17.52 -1.71 -1.22
CA LYS A 166 -17.19 -0.29 -1.37
C LYS A 166 -17.09 0.44 -0.04
N ARG A 167 -16.31 1.53 0.00
CA ARG A 167 -16.24 2.47 1.12
C ARG A 167 -16.38 3.90 0.63
N ARG A 168 -17.18 4.70 1.32
CA ARG A 168 -17.35 6.14 1.02
C ARG A 168 -16.37 6.95 1.85
N ASP A 169 -15.21 7.24 1.30
CA ASP A 169 -14.15 8.01 1.96
C ASP A 169 -13.27 8.71 0.91
N ALA A 170 -13.63 9.95 0.56
CA ALA A 170 -12.98 10.69 -0.51
C ALA A 170 -11.52 11.05 -0.17
N ASP A 171 -11.23 11.29 1.10
CA ASP A 171 -9.88 11.62 1.54
C ASP A 171 -8.99 10.38 1.53
N LEU A 172 -9.51 9.22 1.94
CA LEU A 172 -8.79 7.95 1.80
C LEU A 172 -8.51 7.62 0.32
N TYR A 173 -9.48 7.80 -0.58
CA TYR A 173 -9.23 7.58 -2.02
C TYR A 173 -8.12 8.49 -2.56
N LYS A 174 -8.16 9.78 -2.23
CA LYS A 174 -7.10 10.73 -2.59
C LYS A 174 -5.76 10.33 -1.99
N ARG A 175 -5.73 9.81 -0.75
CA ARG A 175 -4.53 9.27 -0.12
C ARG A 175 -3.96 8.10 -0.92
N ARG A 176 -4.79 7.12 -1.28
CA ARG A 176 -4.34 5.95 -2.06
C ARG A 176 -3.73 6.35 -3.40
N LEU A 177 -4.32 7.32 -4.07
CA LEU A 177 -3.75 7.90 -5.29
C LEU A 177 -2.43 8.66 -5.04
N ARG A 178 -2.27 9.35 -3.89
CA ARG A 178 -0.98 9.95 -3.52
C ARG A 178 0.08 8.88 -3.26
N GLU A 179 -0.28 7.80 -2.58
CA GLU A 179 0.64 6.70 -2.28
C GLU A 179 1.08 5.98 -3.56
N LEU A 180 0.20 5.76 -4.54
CA LEU A 180 0.58 5.22 -5.85
C LEU A 180 1.69 6.04 -6.52
N ILE A 181 1.66 7.36 -6.38
CA ILE A 181 2.69 8.23 -6.96
C ILE A 181 3.94 8.27 -6.06
N GLY A 182 3.78 8.64 -4.79
CA GLY A 182 4.88 9.11 -3.95
C GLY A 182 5.35 8.16 -2.85
N HIS A 183 4.74 6.99 -2.67
CA HIS A 183 5.24 6.02 -1.68
C HIS A 183 6.57 5.42 -2.15
N GLY A 184 7.48 5.14 -1.21
CA GLY A 184 8.82 4.59 -1.48
C GLY A 184 8.84 3.18 -2.08
N GLU A 185 7.68 2.54 -2.19
CA GLU A 185 7.51 1.25 -2.87
C GLU A 185 6.57 1.35 -4.08
N CYS A 186 6.11 2.55 -4.43
CA CYS A 186 5.30 2.83 -5.62
C CYS A 186 6.12 3.61 -6.65
N ILE A 187 5.49 4.38 -7.53
CA ILE A 187 6.13 4.95 -8.73
C ILE A 187 7.43 5.70 -8.41
N MET A 188 7.44 6.69 -7.51
CA MET A 188 8.66 7.44 -7.17
C MET A 188 9.74 6.56 -6.53
N GLY A 189 9.36 5.65 -5.63
CA GLY A 189 10.32 4.71 -5.06
C GLY A 189 10.90 3.73 -6.08
N LEU A 190 10.09 3.34 -7.07
CA LEU A 190 10.56 2.52 -8.18
C LEU A 190 11.56 3.29 -9.03
N THR A 191 11.21 4.49 -9.50
CA THR A 191 12.09 5.28 -10.36
C THR A 191 13.40 5.65 -9.67
N ASP A 192 13.39 5.95 -8.37
CA ASP A 192 14.58 6.15 -7.55
C ASP A 192 15.48 4.91 -7.45
N SER A 193 14.89 3.70 -7.58
CA SER A 193 15.63 2.44 -7.54
C SER A 193 16.32 2.07 -8.87
N TYR A 194 15.98 2.74 -9.98
CA TYR A 194 16.67 2.52 -11.25
C TYR A 194 18.06 3.17 -11.22
N PRO A 195 19.08 2.54 -11.85
CA PRO A 195 20.36 3.20 -12.04
C PRO A 195 20.20 4.45 -12.91
N THR A 196 21.12 5.40 -12.80
CA THR A 196 21.12 6.66 -13.59
C THR A 196 20.93 6.42 -15.09
N ARG A 197 21.42 5.28 -15.60
CA ARG A 197 21.11 4.79 -16.94
C ARG A 197 21.13 3.26 -17.00
N CYS A 198 20.13 2.66 -17.65
CA CYS A 198 20.09 1.25 -18.02
C CYS A 198 19.68 1.10 -19.49
N GLY A 199 20.65 1.00 -20.39
CA GLY A 199 20.40 0.97 -21.83
C GLY A 199 19.71 2.25 -22.33
N PHE A 200 18.45 2.12 -22.77
CA PHE A 200 17.61 3.24 -23.21
C PHE A 200 16.86 3.93 -22.05
N ILE A 201 16.84 3.32 -20.86
CA ILE A 201 16.14 3.85 -19.68
C ILE A 201 17.04 4.90 -19.04
N THR A 202 16.59 6.15 -19.09
CA THR A 202 17.29 7.33 -18.56
C THR A 202 16.43 8.03 -17.52
N GLY A 203 17.04 8.92 -16.71
CA GLY A 203 16.28 9.77 -15.78
C GLY A 203 15.19 10.60 -16.45
N ASP A 204 15.41 11.11 -17.66
CA ASP A 204 14.38 11.84 -18.42
C ASP A 204 13.19 10.95 -18.81
N LEU A 205 13.44 9.69 -19.18
CA LEU A 205 12.36 8.74 -19.47
C LEU A 205 11.54 8.44 -18.21
N LEU A 206 12.21 8.17 -17.08
CA LEU A 206 11.54 7.90 -15.80
C LEU A 206 10.73 9.12 -15.33
N ARG A 207 11.28 10.33 -15.43
CA ARG A 207 10.56 11.58 -15.16
C ARG A 207 9.32 11.74 -16.04
N THR A 208 9.41 11.42 -17.33
CA THR A 208 8.27 11.50 -18.26
C THR A 208 7.13 10.57 -17.80
N VAL A 209 7.47 9.36 -17.36
CA VAL A 209 6.50 8.41 -16.78
C VAL A 209 5.88 8.96 -15.50
N GLU A 210 6.67 9.51 -14.57
CA GLU A 210 6.16 10.12 -13.33
C GLU A 210 5.20 11.28 -13.60
N GLU A 211 5.57 12.19 -14.49
CA GLU A 211 4.75 13.35 -14.86
C GLU A 211 3.41 12.90 -15.46
N ALA A 212 3.42 11.87 -16.31
CA ALA A 212 2.21 11.27 -16.87
C ALA A 212 1.34 10.61 -15.80
N CYS A 213 1.92 9.83 -14.90
CA CYS A 213 1.21 9.24 -13.76
C CYS A 213 0.60 10.31 -12.84
N ASN A 214 1.28 11.43 -12.61
CA ASN A 214 0.73 12.54 -11.82
C ASN A 214 -0.44 13.24 -12.54
N ARG A 215 -0.41 13.40 -13.87
CA ARG A 215 -1.58 13.86 -14.64
C ARG A 215 -2.77 12.92 -14.46
N TRP A 216 -2.53 11.61 -14.53
CA TRP A 216 -3.55 10.60 -14.24
C TRP A 216 -4.09 10.67 -12.82
N ARG A 217 -3.24 10.88 -11.81
CA ARG A 217 -3.68 11.10 -10.43
C ARG A 217 -4.69 12.24 -10.32
N TRP A 218 -4.46 13.36 -11.02
CA TRP A 218 -5.41 14.48 -11.05
C TRP A 218 -6.72 14.13 -11.74
N ARG A 219 -6.67 13.36 -12.82
CA ARG A 219 -7.86 12.85 -13.51
C ARG A 219 -8.70 11.92 -12.62
N LEU A 220 -8.05 11.09 -11.81
CA LEU A 220 -8.74 10.13 -10.93
C LEU A 220 -9.20 10.77 -9.62
N ARG A 221 -8.55 11.83 -9.15
CA ARG A 221 -8.67 12.44 -7.81
C ARG A 221 -10.07 12.45 -7.19
N ASP A 222 -11.09 12.80 -7.97
CA ASP A 222 -12.45 13.01 -7.48
C ASP A 222 -13.40 11.82 -7.73
N LYS A 223 -12.90 10.70 -8.26
CA LYS A 223 -13.64 9.43 -8.45
C LYS A 223 -13.76 8.61 -7.15
N ALA A 224 -14.13 9.25 -6.03
CA ALA A 224 -14.18 8.60 -4.71
C ALA A 224 -15.14 7.39 -4.62
N HIS A 225 -16.10 7.25 -5.55
CA HIS A 225 -16.98 6.09 -5.65
C HIS A 225 -16.25 4.79 -6.02
N ARG A 226 -15.03 4.91 -6.56
CA ARG A 226 -14.18 3.78 -6.94
C ARG A 226 -13.60 3.03 -5.75
N LEU A 227 -13.44 3.70 -4.59
CA LEU A 227 -12.78 3.14 -3.42
C LEU A 227 -13.43 1.82 -2.98
N ALA A 228 -12.66 0.75 -3.12
CA ALA A 228 -13.09 -0.62 -2.87
C ALA A 228 -12.11 -1.34 -1.96
N GLN A 229 -12.57 -2.42 -1.35
CA GLN A 229 -11.65 -3.38 -0.75
C GLN A 229 -10.79 -3.96 -1.87
N VAL A 230 -9.47 -3.97 -1.69
CA VAL A 230 -8.48 -4.51 -2.66
C VAL A 230 -7.50 -5.42 -1.93
N HIS A 231 -6.85 -6.34 -2.62
CA HIS A 231 -5.64 -6.99 -2.12
C HIS A 231 -4.45 -6.01 -2.12
N GLY A 232 -4.30 -5.17 -3.15
CA GLY A 232 -3.25 -4.17 -3.29
C GLY A 232 -1.89 -4.71 -3.78
N ASP A 233 -1.78 -6.02 -3.96
CA ASP A 233 -0.57 -6.67 -4.51
C ASP A 233 -0.88 -8.06 -5.10
N PHE A 234 -1.98 -8.14 -5.85
CA PHE A 234 -2.52 -9.40 -6.35
C PHE A 234 -1.78 -9.92 -7.59
N HIS A 235 -0.60 -10.49 -7.37
CA HIS A 235 0.23 -11.07 -8.44
C HIS A 235 0.49 -12.57 -8.21
N PRO A 236 0.94 -13.33 -9.23
CA PRO A 236 1.04 -14.80 -9.16
C PRO A 236 1.87 -15.36 -7.99
N TYR A 237 2.88 -14.65 -7.51
CA TYR A 237 3.67 -15.09 -6.36
C TYR A 237 2.91 -15.03 -5.03
N ASN A 238 1.86 -14.20 -4.93
CA ASN A 238 1.04 -14.02 -3.72
C ASN A 238 -0.22 -14.91 -3.73
N VAL A 239 -0.30 -15.86 -4.66
CA VAL A 239 -1.43 -16.80 -4.78
C VAL A 239 -0.91 -18.22 -4.68
N LEU A 240 -1.39 -18.97 -3.68
CA LEU A 240 -1.06 -20.37 -3.48
C LEU A 240 -2.28 -21.24 -3.75
N PHE A 241 -2.23 -22.10 -4.76
CA PHE A 241 -3.28 -23.07 -5.03
C PHE A 241 -3.03 -24.37 -4.24
N ARG A 242 -3.97 -24.73 -3.36
CA ARG A 242 -3.94 -25.97 -2.57
C ARG A 242 -4.35 -27.19 -3.39
N GLY A 243 -5.27 -26.99 -4.33
CA GLY A 243 -5.76 -28.04 -5.22
C GLY A 243 -6.90 -27.52 -6.09
N GLY A 244 -6.94 -27.92 -7.36
CA GLY A 244 -7.95 -27.40 -8.29
C GLY A 244 -7.94 -25.87 -8.31
N THR A 245 -9.08 -25.26 -7.98
CA THR A 245 -9.28 -23.81 -7.87
C THR A 245 -9.31 -23.29 -6.44
N ASP A 246 -9.06 -24.12 -5.42
CA ASP A 246 -8.92 -23.67 -4.03
C ASP A 246 -7.55 -23.01 -3.82
N PHE A 247 -7.56 -21.81 -3.23
CA PHE A 247 -6.35 -21.00 -3.06
C PHE A 247 -6.35 -20.16 -1.80
N ALA A 248 -5.15 -19.82 -1.36
CA ALA A 248 -4.87 -18.77 -0.39
C ALA A 248 -4.22 -17.58 -1.08
N VAL A 249 -4.41 -16.38 -0.50
CA VAL A 249 -3.69 -15.17 -0.87
C VAL A 249 -2.75 -14.78 0.25
N LEU A 250 -1.60 -14.23 -0.11
CA LEU A 250 -0.53 -13.81 0.79
C LEU A 250 -0.22 -12.33 0.57
N ASP A 251 0.42 -11.72 1.56
CA ASP A 251 1.06 -10.41 1.44
C ASP A 251 0.16 -9.28 0.87
N ARG A 252 -0.71 -8.76 1.74
CA ARG A 252 -1.55 -7.58 1.49
C ARG A 252 -0.84 -6.29 1.91
N SER A 253 0.44 -6.14 1.57
CA SER A 253 1.33 -5.06 2.03
C SER A 253 0.81 -3.65 1.75
N ARG A 254 0.02 -3.45 0.69
CA ARG A 254 -0.49 -2.13 0.31
C ARG A 254 -1.77 -1.72 1.03
N GLY A 255 -2.26 -2.52 1.97
CA GLY A 255 -3.41 -2.15 2.78
C GLY A 255 -4.76 -2.43 2.09
N GLU A 256 -5.84 -2.13 2.82
CA GLU A 256 -7.11 -2.77 2.54
C GLU A 256 -8.08 -2.07 1.58
N TRP A 257 -7.90 -0.76 1.36
CA TRP A 257 -8.79 0.05 0.53
C TRP A 257 -7.99 0.70 -0.59
N GLY A 258 -8.52 0.67 -1.81
CA GLY A 258 -7.83 1.18 -2.98
C GLY A 258 -8.69 1.20 -4.24
N GLU A 259 -8.02 1.33 -5.38
CA GLU A 259 -8.62 1.29 -6.70
C GLU A 259 -8.60 -0.15 -7.23
N PRO A 260 -9.75 -0.74 -7.60
CA PRO A 260 -9.82 -2.08 -8.21
C PRO A 260 -8.84 -2.36 -9.35
N ALA A 261 -8.49 -1.34 -10.14
CA ALA A 261 -7.55 -1.51 -11.24
C ALA A 261 -6.14 -1.93 -10.78
N ASP A 262 -5.76 -1.67 -9.52
CA ASP A 262 -4.48 -2.11 -8.98
C ASP A 262 -4.33 -3.64 -9.05
N ASP A 263 -5.30 -4.38 -8.51
CA ASP A 263 -5.25 -5.85 -8.47
C ASP A 263 -5.41 -6.48 -9.87
N VAL A 264 -6.27 -5.89 -10.71
CA VAL A 264 -6.48 -6.40 -12.07
C VAL A 264 -5.21 -6.24 -12.91
N THR A 265 -4.55 -5.09 -12.82
CA THR A 265 -3.29 -4.84 -13.55
C THR A 265 -2.11 -5.62 -12.95
N ALA A 266 -2.05 -5.81 -11.63
CA ALA A 266 -1.03 -6.62 -10.96
C ALA A 266 -1.01 -8.08 -11.45
N MET A 267 -2.18 -8.68 -11.67
CA MET A 267 -2.26 -10.02 -12.24
C MET A 267 -1.96 -10.01 -13.75
N THR A 268 -2.63 -9.14 -14.51
CA THR A 268 -2.63 -9.23 -15.98
C THR A 268 -1.30 -8.79 -16.62
N ILE A 269 -0.55 -7.89 -15.98
CA ILE A 269 0.82 -7.55 -16.39
C ILE A 269 1.76 -8.77 -16.36
N ASN A 270 1.52 -9.74 -15.47
CA ASN A 270 2.35 -10.94 -15.39
C ASN A 270 2.07 -11.90 -16.56
N TYR A 271 0.83 -11.98 -17.06
CA TYR A 271 0.56 -12.69 -18.31
C TYR A 271 1.26 -12.04 -19.50
N LEU A 272 1.24 -10.70 -19.57
CA LEU A 272 1.97 -9.95 -20.59
C LEU A 272 3.48 -10.22 -20.48
N LEU A 273 4.07 -10.04 -19.31
CA LEU A 273 5.49 -10.27 -19.05
C LEU A 273 5.91 -11.69 -19.46
N SER A 274 5.22 -12.72 -18.98
CA SER A 274 5.55 -14.12 -19.30
C SER A 274 5.46 -14.39 -20.80
N SER A 275 4.51 -13.78 -21.50
CA SER A 275 4.43 -13.89 -22.96
C SER A 275 5.54 -13.11 -23.66
N LEU A 276 5.90 -11.92 -23.21
CA LEU A 276 7.01 -11.15 -23.79
C LEU A 276 8.34 -11.88 -23.63
N ILE A 277 8.58 -12.50 -22.47
CA ILE A 277 9.79 -13.29 -22.21
C ILE A 277 9.85 -14.52 -23.14
N SER A 278 8.75 -15.28 -23.24
CA SER A 278 8.75 -16.55 -23.97
C SER A 278 8.53 -16.41 -25.48
N ARG A 279 7.89 -15.33 -25.93
CA ARG A 279 7.31 -15.22 -27.28
C ARG A 279 7.48 -13.85 -27.94
N GLY A 280 8.01 -12.84 -27.25
CA GLY A 280 8.22 -11.48 -27.76
C GLY A 280 6.95 -10.62 -27.95
N LYS A 281 5.76 -11.21 -27.86
CA LYS A 281 4.45 -10.53 -27.89
C LYS A 281 3.41 -11.32 -27.09
N LEU A 282 2.28 -10.71 -26.74
CA LEU A 282 1.16 -11.43 -26.13
C LEU A 282 0.51 -12.36 -27.17
N GLN A 283 0.68 -13.67 -27.01
CA GLN A 283 0.09 -14.66 -27.91
C GLN A 283 -0.07 -16.04 -27.25
N GLY A 284 -0.91 -16.89 -27.83
CA GLY A 284 -1.06 -18.28 -27.39
C GLY A 284 -1.68 -18.40 -26.00
N PRO A 285 -1.16 -19.26 -25.10
CA PRO A 285 -1.76 -19.47 -23.77
C PRO A 285 -1.93 -18.19 -22.97
N PHE A 286 -0.94 -17.29 -22.97
CA PHE A 286 -1.01 -16.06 -22.18
C PHE A 286 -2.01 -15.04 -22.73
N GLU A 287 -2.17 -14.94 -24.06
CA GLU A 287 -3.23 -14.10 -24.63
C GLU A 287 -4.61 -14.58 -24.19
N VAL A 288 -4.81 -15.89 -24.20
CA VAL A 288 -6.06 -16.50 -23.74
C VAL A 288 -6.31 -16.20 -22.26
N LEU A 289 -5.31 -16.37 -21.40
CA LEU A 289 -5.48 -16.08 -19.96
C LEU A 289 -5.70 -14.59 -19.71
N PHE A 290 -4.98 -13.71 -20.43
CA PHE A 290 -5.12 -12.26 -20.34
C PHE A 290 -6.54 -11.81 -20.67
N ARG A 291 -7.04 -12.18 -21.86
CA ARG A 291 -8.41 -11.82 -22.30
C ARG A 291 -9.46 -12.41 -21.35
N LEU A 292 -9.33 -13.68 -21.02
CA LEU A 292 -10.26 -14.38 -20.12
C LEU A 292 -10.34 -13.71 -18.74
N PHE A 293 -9.22 -13.22 -18.20
CA PHE A 293 -9.22 -12.53 -16.91
C PHE A 293 -9.98 -11.20 -16.97
N TRP A 294 -9.72 -10.37 -17.99
CA TRP A 294 -10.41 -9.09 -18.20
C TRP A 294 -11.91 -9.29 -18.44
N GLU A 295 -12.27 -10.17 -19.37
CA GLU A 295 -13.65 -10.51 -19.70
C GLU A 295 -14.41 -10.99 -18.45
N THR A 296 -13.85 -11.97 -17.73
CA THR A 296 -14.48 -12.53 -16.52
C THR A 296 -14.62 -11.47 -15.43
N TYR A 297 -13.59 -10.64 -15.22
CA TYR A 297 -13.64 -9.61 -14.19
C TYR A 297 -14.72 -8.57 -14.49
N VAL A 298 -14.76 -8.03 -15.71
CA VAL A 298 -15.75 -7.01 -16.11
C VAL A 298 -17.16 -7.59 -16.09
N GLU A 299 -17.35 -8.82 -16.56
CA GLU A 299 -18.65 -9.51 -16.50
C GLU A 299 -19.12 -9.69 -15.06
N ALA A 300 -18.26 -10.24 -14.19
CA ALA A 300 -18.64 -10.58 -12.82
C ALA A 300 -18.81 -9.36 -11.91
N SER A 301 -18.03 -8.29 -12.13
CA SER A 301 -18.08 -7.07 -11.31
C SER A 301 -19.07 -6.02 -11.83
N GLY A 302 -19.39 -6.04 -13.12
CA GLY A 302 -20.07 -4.94 -13.81
C GLY A 302 -19.24 -3.66 -13.92
N ASP A 303 -17.97 -3.69 -13.50
CA ASP A 303 -17.09 -2.53 -13.41
C ASP A 303 -16.47 -2.19 -14.77
N LYS A 304 -17.20 -1.45 -15.59
CA LYS A 304 -16.69 -0.96 -16.88
C LYS A 304 -15.67 0.17 -16.75
N GLU A 305 -15.66 0.88 -15.62
CA GLU A 305 -14.74 2.01 -15.39
C GLU A 305 -13.30 1.55 -15.08
N VAL A 306 -13.08 0.28 -14.75
CA VAL A 306 -11.74 -0.24 -14.42
C VAL A 306 -10.72 0.04 -15.54
N THR A 307 -11.13 -0.04 -16.81
CA THR A 307 -10.27 0.25 -17.96
C THR A 307 -9.94 1.74 -18.10
N GLU A 308 -10.80 2.63 -17.61
CA GLU A 308 -10.56 4.07 -17.56
C GLU A 308 -9.61 4.48 -16.43
N THR A 309 -9.24 3.57 -15.54
CA THR A 309 -8.38 3.86 -14.38
C THR A 309 -7.09 3.05 -14.36
N ALA A 310 -6.96 2.04 -15.22
CA ALA A 310 -5.86 1.08 -15.23
C ALA A 310 -4.49 1.66 -15.58
N ALA A 311 -4.41 2.71 -16.39
CA ALA A 311 -3.15 3.22 -16.93
C ALA A 311 -2.05 3.50 -15.90
N PRO A 312 -2.25 4.31 -14.83
CA PRO A 312 -1.21 4.55 -13.84
C PRO A 312 -0.83 3.30 -13.03
N PHE A 313 -1.72 2.31 -12.90
CA PHE A 313 -1.41 1.05 -12.23
C PHE A 313 -0.60 0.14 -13.15
N PHE A 314 -0.92 0.07 -14.45
CA PHE A 314 -0.06 -0.58 -15.42
C PHE A 314 1.31 0.06 -15.52
N ALA A 315 1.42 1.39 -15.43
CA ALA A 315 2.69 2.08 -15.37
C ALA A 315 3.50 1.65 -14.14
N PHE A 316 2.88 1.68 -12.96
CA PHE A 316 3.49 1.19 -11.72
C PHE A 316 3.97 -0.27 -11.86
N ARG A 317 3.09 -1.18 -12.25
CA ARG A 317 3.44 -2.60 -12.40
C ARG A 317 4.45 -2.85 -13.51
N GLY A 318 4.43 -2.06 -14.58
CA GLY A 318 5.40 -2.06 -15.66
C GLY A 318 6.80 -1.68 -15.19
N LEU A 319 6.91 -0.62 -14.36
CA LEU A 319 8.16 -0.25 -13.69
C LEU A 319 8.67 -1.36 -12.77
N VAL A 320 7.78 -2.08 -12.07
CA VAL A 320 8.19 -3.26 -11.26
C VAL A 320 8.82 -4.32 -12.17
N VAL A 321 8.10 -4.77 -13.19
CA VAL A 321 8.55 -5.91 -14.01
C VAL A 321 9.68 -5.58 -14.97
N ALA A 322 9.91 -4.29 -15.25
CA ALA A 322 11.05 -3.82 -16.04
C ALA A 322 12.28 -3.47 -15.19
N SER A 323 12.18 -3.51 -13.86
CA SER A 323 13.25 -3.10 -12.96
C SER A 323 14.50 -3.95 -13.15
N PRO A 324 15.69 -3.35 -13.36
CA PRO A 324 16.94 -4.10 -13.42
C PRO A 324 17.35 -4.68 -12.06
N LEU A 325 16.79 -4.16 -10.95
CA LEU A 325 17.05 -4.68 -9.61
C LEU A 325 16.30 -6.00 -9.37
N TRP A 326 15.02 -6.06 -9.72
CA TRP A 326 14.19 -7.25 -9.51
C TRP A 326 14.24 -8.25 -10.64
N TYR A 327 14.46 -7.79 -11.87
CA TYR A 327 14.56 -8.62 -13.07
C TYR A 327 15.90 -8.37 -13.76
N PRO A 328 17.06 -8.70 -13.13
CA PRO A 328 18.37 -8.38 -13.68
C PRO A 328 18.63 -9.05 -15.03
N ASN A 329 18.11 -10.27 -15.22
CA ASN A 329 18.33 -11.09 -16.41
C ASN A 329 17.31 -10.85 -17.54
N LEU A 330 16.35 -9.94 -17.36
CA LEU A 330 15.40 -9.62 -18.42
C LEU A 330 16.16 -9.06 -19.64
N SER A 331 15.67 -9.26 -20.85
CA SER A 331 16.34 -8.71 -22.04
C SER A 331 16.09 -7.20 -22.20
N MET A 332 16.99 -6.49 -22.87
CA MET A 332 16.76 -5.08 -23.23
C MET A 332 15.61 -4.90 -24.22
N GLU A 333 15.34 -5.90 -25.07
CA GLU A 333 14.19 -5.85 -25.98
C GLU A 333 12.87 -5.93 -25.22
N THR A 334 12.75 -6.87 -24.27
CA THR A 334 11.55 -7.00 -23.44
C THR A 334 11.32 -5.73 -22.62
N ARG A 335 12.38 -5.13 -22.02
CA ARG A 335 12.25 -3.83 -21.35
C ARG A 335 11.77 -2.73 -22.28
N ARG A 336 12.26 -2.68 -23.52
CA ARG A 336 11.80 -1.70 -24.51
C ARG A 336 10.31 -1.84 -24.81
N ARG A 337 9.81 -3.07 -24.96
CA ARG A 337 8.38 -3.34 -25.16
C ARG A 337 7.54 -2.96 -23.94
N LEU A 338 8.04 -3.21 -22.72
CA LEU A 338 7.39 -2.80 -21.49
C LEU A 338 7.32 -1.28 -21.34
N PHE A 339 8.41 -0.56 -21.64
CA PHE A 339 8.40 0.91 -21.58
C PHE A 339 7.51 1.53 -22.64
N ARG A 340 7.49 1.00 -23.88
CA ARG A 340 6.50 1.40 -24.89
C ARG A 340 5.07 1.17 -24.41
N PHE A 341 4.81 0.03 -23.80
CA PHE A 341 3.51 -0.27 -23.20
C PHE A 341 3.13 0.76 -22.12
N ILE A 342 4.05 1.12 -21.23
CA ILE A 342 3.85 2.14 -20.19
C ILE A 342 3.52 3.51 -20.82
N GLU A 343 4.33 3.96 -21.78
CA GLU A 343 4.11 5.25 -22.45
C GLU A 343 2.76 5.28 -23.17
N ASN A 344 2.46 4.25 -23.96
CA ASN A 344 1.25 4.19 -24.77
C ASN A 344 -0.02 4.03 -23.93
N VAL A 345 0.01 3.26 -22.83
CA VAL A 345 -1.16 3.12 -21.95
C VAL A 345 -1.45 4.41 -21.18
N LEU A 346 -0.41 5.19 -20.87
CA LEU A 346 -0.56 6.49 -20.21
C LEU A 346 -1.06 7.58 -21.17
N ASP A 347 -0.92 7.42 -22.48
CA ASP A 347 -1.31 8.42 -23.50
C ASP A 347 -2.76 8.27 -23.99
N VAL A 348 -3.41 7.14 -23.71
CA VAL A 348 -4.81 6.89 -24.11
C VAL A 348 -5.82 7.23 -23.01
N PRO A 349 -7.06 7.64 -23.35
CA PRO A 349 -8.06 7.96 -22.33
C PRO A 349 -8.53 6.73 -21.54
N ARG A 350 -8.41 5.52 -22.09
CA ARG A 350 -8.71 4.27 -21.38
C ARG A 350 -7.90 3.14 -21.98
N PHE A 351 -7.63 2.12 -21.18
CA PHE A 351 -6.96 0.90 -21.63
C PHE A 351 -7.94 -0.02 -22.36
N GLU A 352 -7.58 -0.50 -23.55
CA GLU A 352 -8.35 -1.51 -24.29
C GLU A 352 -7.62 -2.86 -24.23
N PRO A 353 -8.13 -3.86 -23.47
CA PRO A 353 -7.48 -5.17 -23.35
C PRO A 353 -7.19 -5.85 -24.70
N GLU A 354 -8.01 -5.60 -25.71
CA GLU A 354 -7.89 -6.16 -27.04
C GLU A 354 -6.70 -5.63 -27.83
N LEU A 355 -6.23 -4.41 -27.51
CA LEU A 355 -5.16 -3.68 -28.19
C LEU A 355 -3.81 -3.80 -27.46
N VAL A 356 -3.70 -4.69 -26.48
CA VAL A 356 -2.50 -4.85 -25.63
C VAL A 356 -1.19 -4.99 -26.40
N ASN A 357 -1.18 -5.70 -27.54
CA ASN A 357 0.01 -5.84 -28.38
C ASN A 357 0.38 -4.53 -29.10
N GLU A 358 -0.59 -3.70 -29.46
CA GLU A 358 -0.35 -2.41 -30.13
C GLU A 358 0.36 -1.44 -29.18
N TYR A 359 -0.01 -1.45 -27.90
CA TYR A 359 0.70 -0.68 -26.87
C TYR A 359 2.17 -1.11 -26.71
N CYS A 360 2.54 -2.36 -27.01
CA CYS A 360 3.93 -2.83 -26.91
C CYS A 360 4.83 -2.43 -28.09
N GLY A 361 4.25 -2.03 -29.23
CA GLY A 361 4.95 -1.62 -30.45
C GLY A 361 5.52 -2.74 -31.31
#